data_AF-A0AA38GQK5-F1
#
_entry.id   AF-A0AA38GQK5-F1
#
_cell.length_a   1.000
_cell.length_b   1.000
_cell.length_c   1.000
_cell.angle_alpha   90.00
_cell.angle_beta   90.00
_cell.angle_gamma   90.00
#
_symmetry.space_group_name_H-M   'P 1'
#
loop_
_entity.id
_entity.type
_entity.pdbx_description
1 polymer ?
#
loop_
_entity_poly.entity_id
_entity_poly.type
_entity_poly.pdbx_seq_one_letter_code
_entity_poly.pdbx_strand_id
1 'polypeptide(L)'
;RKLSGIQENVLTKKLMKKKPKKGAKNVKPVTKTEQCESFFNFFDPPQVPEDDENIDEETAEQLQDLMEQDYDIGSTIRDKIIPHAVSWFTGEASQLDEFDDGDEGETDEEDDDEDEDEEDEEEDDDDEDEEDEVDDKRRK
;
A
#
# COMPACT_ATOMS: atom_id res chain seq x y z
N ARG A 1 1.73 -4.04 5.44
CA ARG A 1 1.82 -4.07 3.95
C ARG A 1 2.57 -5.35 3.58
N LYS A 2 2.06 -6.24 2.72
CA LYS A 2 2.82 -7.43 2.24
C LYS A 2 2.33 -7.81 0.85
N LEU A 3 3.24 -7.92 -0.12
CA LEU A 3 2.90 -8.38 -1.46
C LEU A 3 2.80 -9.91 -1.45
N SER A 4 1.58 -10.43 -1.43
CA SER A 4 1.32 -11.84 -1.73
C SER A 4 0.73 -11.93 -3.15
N GLY A 5 1.30 -12.78 -4.01
CA GLY A 5 0.78 -13.05 -5.36
C GLY A 5 1.48 -12.33 -6.52
N ILE A 6 2.29 -11.30 -6.27
CA ILE A 6 3.24 -10.79 -7.28
C ILE A 6 4.43 -11.75 -7.29
N GLN A 7 4.92 -12.17 -8.47
CA GLN A 7 6.18 -12.90 -8.54
C GLN A 7 7.28 -12.02 -7.93
N GLU A 8 7.63 -12.28 -6.68
CA GLU A 8 8.66 -11.62 -5.86
C GLU A 8 10.00 -11.47 -6.62
N ASN A 9 10.19 -12.28 -7.67
CA ASN A 9 11.39 -12.41 -8.47
C ASN A 9 11.52 -11.43 -9.65
N VAL A 10 10.49 -10.63 -9.97
CA VAL A 10 10.52 -9.78 -11.19
C VAL A 10 10.77 -8.31 -10.86
N LEU A 11 10.36 -7.84 -9.67
CA LEU A 11 10.33 -6.41 -9.35
C LEU A 11 11.27 -6.01 -8.20
N THR A 12 11.53 -6.87 -7.21
CA THR A 12 12.43 -6.57 -6.06
C THR A 12 13.76 -7.33 -6.12
N LYS A 13 13.87 -8.28 -7.06
CA LYS A 13 14.94 -9.27 -7.13
C LYS A 13 15.45 -9.38 -8.57
N LYS A 14 16.74 -9.16 -8.79
CA LYS A 14 17.37 -9.31 -10.11
C LYS A 14 18.00 -10.71 -10.25
N LEU A 15 17.56 -11.47 -11.25
CA LEU A 15 18.12 -12.78 -11.58
C LEU A 15 19.40 -12.66 -12.42
N MET A 16 20.54 -13.05 -11.85
CA MET A 16 21.77 -13.27 -12.61
C MET A 16 21.94 -14.76 -12.94
N LYS A 17 21.86 -15.09 -14.24
CA LYS A 17 22.13 -16.45 -14.72
C LYS A 17 23.62 -16.61 -15.04
N LYS A 18 24.35 -17.38 -14.23
CA LYS A 18 25.73 -17.78 -14.56
C LYS A 18 25.71 -18.96 -15.53
N LYS A 19 26.35 -18.83 -16.69
CA LYS A 19 26.53 -19.94 -17.63
C LYS A 19 27.38 -21.04 -16.96
N PRO A 20 27.01 -22.32 -17.07
CA PRO A 20 27.83 -23.41 -16.56
C PRO A 20 29.20 -23.41 -17.26
N LYS A 21 30.27 -23.71 -16.51
CA LYS A 21 31.63 -23.80 -17.06
C LYS A 21 31.67 -24.84 -18.19
N LYS A 22 32.28 -24.46 -19.32
CA LYS A 22 32.43 -25.31 -20.51
C LYS A 22 33.20 -26.58 -20.12
N GLY A 23 32.51 -27.71 -20.02
CA GLY A 23 33.08 -29.01 -19.63
C GLY A 23 32.35 -29.74 -18.49
N ALA A 24 31.50 -29.05 -17.73
CA ALA A 24 30.73 -29.67 -16.65
C ALA A 24 29.46 -30.35 -17.21
N LYS A 25 29.54 -31.65 -17.47
CA LYS A 25 28.35 -32.47 -17.78
C LYS A 25 27.45 -32.51 -16.53
N ASN A 26 26.22 -32.00 -16.66
CA ASN A 26 25.12 -32.04 -15.69
C ASN A 26 25.10 -31.02 -14.51
N VAL A 27 25.73 -29.85 -14.63
CA VAL A 27 25.53 -28.78 -13.63
C VAL A 27 24.32 -27.93 -13.99
N LYS A 28 23.28 -27.97 -13.14
CA LYS A 28 22.10 -27.08 -13.25
C LYS A 28 22.58 -25.62 -13.23
N PRO A 29 22.08 -24.73 -14.09
CA PRO A 29 22.45 -23.32 -14.08
C PRO A 29 22.11 -22.72 -12.71
N VAL A 30 23.12 -22.18 -12.02
CA VAL A 30 22.95 -21.49 -10.75
C VAL A 30 22.39 -20.10 -11.04
N THR A 31 21.19 -19.85 -10.53
CA THR A 31 20.55 -18.55 -10.57
C THR A 31 20.86 -17.85 -9.25
N LYS A 32 21.60 -16.74 -9.30
CA LYS A 32 21.80 -15.88 -8.13
C LYS A 32 20.74 -14.79 -8.19
N THR A 33 20.07 -14.56 -7.08
CA THR A 33 19.08 -13.49 -6.93
C THR A 33 19.66 -12.44 -6.01
N GLU A 34 19.68 -11.19 -6.46
CA GLU A 34 20.17 -10.04 -5.67
C GLU A 34 19.00 -9.07 -5.44
N GLN A 35 18.87 -8.55 -4.23
CA GLN A 35 17.92 -7.46 -3.94
C GLN A 35 18.34 -6.23 -4.74
N CYS A 36 17.35 -5.51 -5.27
CA CYS A 36 17.53 -4.28 -6.02
C CYS A 36 16.57 -3.22 -5.49
N GLU A 37 16.92 -1.95 -5.68
CA GLU A 37 16.02 -0.84 -5.40
C GLU A 37 14.78 -0.94 -6.27
N SER A 38 13.63 -0.92 -5.62
CA SER A 38 12.32 -1.07 -6.23
C SER A 38 11.30 -0.35 -5.39
N PHE A 39 10.34 0.32 -6.05
CA PHE A 39 9.17 0.89 -5.37
C PHE A 39 8.45 -0.15 -4.50
N PHE A 40 8.46 -1.41 -4.93
CA PHE A 40 7.79 -2.50 -4.22
C PHE A 40 8.46 -2.90 -2.91
N ASN A 41 9.67 -2.41 -2.61
CA ASN A 41 10.30 -2.59 -1.30
C ASN A 41 9.51 -1.87 -0.19
N PHE A 42 8.71 -0.84 -0.52
CA PHE A 42 7.79 -0.16 0.40
C PHE A 42 6.77 -1.09 1.07
N PHE A 43 6.44 -2.22 0.42
CA PHE A 43 5.54 -3.22 0.99
C PHE A 43 6.27 -4.25 1.86
N ASP A 44 7.57 -4.12 2.05
CA ASP A 44 8.40 -4.92 2.97
C ASP A 44 9.19 -3.94 3.86
N PRO A 45 8.49 -3.22 4.76
CA PRO A 45 9.09 -2.14 5.53
C PRO A 45 10.23 -2.64 6.44
N PRO A 46 11.21 -1.77 6.75
CA PRO A 46 12.26 -2.08 7.70
C PRO A 46 11.66 -2.53 9.04
N GLN A 47 12.27 -3.56 9.64
CA GLN A 47 11.83 -4.15 10.91
C GLN A 47 12.73 -3.67 12.04
N VAL A 48 12.13 -3.24 13.14
CA VAL A 48 12.86 -2.95 14.38
C VAL A 48 13.17 -4.27 15.07
N PRO A 49 14.46 -4.60 15.29
CA PRO A 49 14.81 -5.80 16.05
C PRO A 49 14.31 -5.69 17.49
N GLU A 50 13.86 -6.80 18.08
CA GLU A 50 13.28 -6.79 19.44
C GLU A 50 14.33 -6.68 20.56
N ASP A 51 15.62 -6.77 20.22
CA ASP A 51 16.74 -6.83 21.16
C ASP A 51 17.77 -5.74 20.84
N ASP A 52 17.58 -4.58 21.46
CA ASP A 52 18.45 -3.39 21.28
C ASP A 52 19.89 -3.62 21.77
N GLU A 53 20.15 -4.65 22.57
CA GLU A 53 21.48 -4.91 23.14
C GLU A 53 22.51 -5.42 22.11
N ASN A 54 22.07 -5.79 20.90
CA ASN A 54 22.93 -6.37 19.85
C ASN A 54 23.06 -5.51 18.58
N ILE A 55 22.50 -4.30 18.56
CA ILE A 55 22.65 -3.36 17.43
C ILE A 55 23.74 -2.35 17.76
N ASP A 56 24.72 -2.21 16.86
CA ASP A 56 25.67 -1.11 16.91
C ASP A 56 25.02 0.22 16.51
N GLU A 57 25.55 1.33 17.03
CA GLU A 57 25.03 2.69 16.82
C GLU A 57 24.91 3.06 15.34
N GLU A 58 25.85 2.62 14.50
CA GLU A 58 25.83 2.85 13.05
C GLU A 58 24.64 2.13 12.38
N THR A 59 24.38 0.88 12.77
CA THR A 59 23.25 0.11 12.25
C THR A 59 21.91 0.66 12.74
N ALA A 60 21.84 1.17 13.98
CA ALA A 60 20.65 1.82 14.51
C ALA A 60 20.30 3.10 13.73
N GLU A 61 21.30 3.95 13.46
CA GLU A 61 21.13 5.18 12.67
C GLU A 61 20.64 4.87 11.25
N GLN A 62 21.27 3.89 10.58
CA GLN A 62 20.82 3.46 9.24
C GLN A 62 19.39 2.92 9.24
N LEU A 63 19.00 2.18 10.28
CA LEU A 63 17.63 1.68 10.39
C LEU A 63 16.62 2.83 10.57
N GLN A 64 16.98 3.82 11.38
CA GLN A 64 16.16 5.02 11.59
C GLN A 64 15.94 5.78 10.29
N ASP A 65 17.01 6.05 9.52
CA ASP A 65 16.93 6.74 8.23
C ASP A 65 16.00 6.01 7.25
N LEU A 66 16.09 4.67 7.21
CA LEU A 66 15.23 3.85 6.36
C LEU A 66 13.76 3.91 6.79
N MET A 67 13.49 3.96 8.10
CA MET A 67 12.14 4.09 8.63
C MET A 67 11.54 5.47 8.36
N GLU A 68 12.32 6.53 8.51
CA GLU A 68 11.90 7.89 8.20
C GLU A 68 11.54 8.01 6.72
N GLN A 69 12.40 7.52 5.83
CA GLN A 69 12.11 7.51 4.39
C GLN A 69 10.85 6.71 4.04
N ASP A 70 10.64 5.53 4.64
CA ASP A 70 9.43 4.73 4.42
C ASP A 70 8.17 5.45 4.93
N TYR A 71 8.28 6.17 6.06
CA TYR A 71 7.21 7.02 6.56
C TYR A 71 6.89 8.18 5.62
N ASP A 72 7.89 8.91 5.14
CA ASP A 72 7.72 10.04 4.22
C ASP A 72 7.03 9.63 2.92
N ILE A 73 7.42 8.48 2.37
CA ILE A 73 6.73 7.91 1.20
C ILE A 73 5.27 7.59 1.55
N GLY A 74 5.03 6.97 2.71
CA GLY A 74 3.70 6.59 3.15
C GLY A 74 2.78 7.78 3.41
N SER A 75 3.27 8.81 4.08
CA SER A 75 2.53 10.05 4.36
C SER A 75 2.24 10.81 3.07
N THR A 76 3.21 10.94 2.17
CA THR A 76 3.00 11.56 0.86
C THR A 76 1.91 10.86 0.07
N ILE A 77 1.93 9.52 0.02
CA ILE A 77 0.88 8.75 -0.66
C ILE A 77 -0.49 9.00 0.00
N ARG A 78 -0.56 8.96 1.33
CA ARG A 78 -1.80 9.10 2.10
C ARG A 78 -2.40 10.50 2.00
N ASP A 79 -1.57 11.52 2.17
CA ASP A 79 -2.01 12.89 2.42
C ASP A 79 -1.97 13.74 1.14
N LYS A 80 -1.04 13.47 0.21
CA LYS A 80 -0.90 14.24 -1.04
C LYS A 80 -1.43 13.48 -2.27
N ILE A 81 -1.07 12.20 -2.44
CA ILE A 81 -1.39 11.46 -3.68
C ILE A 81 -2.84 10.99 -3.71
N ILE A 82 -3.32 10.30 -2.66
CA ILE A 82 -4.67 9.71 -2.65
C ILE A 82 -5.76 10.79 -2.80
N PRO A 83 -5.74 11.90 -2.03
CA PRO A 83 -6.79 12.92 -2.12
C PRO A 83 -6.80 13.64 -3.47
N HIS A 84 -5.63 13.82 -4.10
CA HIS A 84 -5.47 14.59 -5.34
C HIS A 84 -5.01 13.72 -6.52
N ALA A 85 -5.41 12.45 -6.56
CA ALA A 85 -4.89 11.47 -7.53
C ALA A 85 -5.07 11.92 -8.99
N VAL A 86 -6.18 12.59 -9.30
CA VAL A 86 -6.44 13.13 -10.64
C VAL A 86 -5.44 14.25 -10.97
N SER A 87 -5.23 15.19 -10.05
CA SER A 87 -4.28 16.31 -10.22
C SER A 87 -2.83 15.83 -10.34
N TRP A 88 -2.45 14.76 -9.64
CA TRP A 88 -1.14 14.10 -9.79
C TRP A 88 -1.01 13.36 -11.12
N PHE A 89 -2.10 12.78 -11.62
CA PHE A 89 -2.15 12.12 -12.93
C PHE A 89 -2.10 13.12 -14.10
N THR A 90 -2.80 14.26 -13.99
CA THR A 90 -2.78 15.34 -14.99
C THR A 90 -1.50 16.18 -14.93
N GLY A 91 -0.78 16.15 -13.80
CA GLY A 91 0.45 16.91 -13.57
C GLY A 91 0.23 18.33 -13.05
N GLU A 92 -1.00 18.67 -12.68
CA GLU A 92 -1.39 19.96 -12.11
C GLU A 92 -0.94 20.10 -10.64
N ALA A 93 -0.94 19.00 -9.88
CA ALA A 93 -0.51 18.99 -8.47
C ALA A 93 0.97 19.40 -8.28
N SER A 94 1.84 19.09 -9.25
CA SER A 94 3.26 19.47 -9.19
C SER A 94 3.48 20.98 -9.31
N GLN A 95 2.49 21.73 -9.77
CA GLN A 95 2.54 23.19 -9.91
C GLN A 95 1.89 23.88 -8.70
N LEU A 96 1.02 23.18 -7.99
CA LEU A 96 0.32 23.69 -6.80
C LEU A 96 1.24 23.69 -5.57
N ASP A 97 2.15 22.72 -5.42
CA ASP A 97 3.12 22.65 -4.30
C ASP A 97 4.09 23.87 -4.26
N GLU A 98 4.19 24.66 -5.34
CA GLU A 98 4.94 25.94 -5.36
C GLU A 98 4.07 27.16 -4.96
N PHE A 99 2.74 26.99 -4.93
CA PHE A 99 1.75 28.04 -4.62
C PHE A 99 0.96 27.80 -3.31
N ASP A 100 1.10 26.63 -2.69
CA ASP A 100 0.27 26.14 -1.57
C ASP A 100 0.90 26.33 -0.18
N ASP A 101 1.95 27.15 -0.03
CA ASP A 101 2.44 27.57 1.30
C ASP A 101 1.63 28.75 1.87
N GLY A 102 0.38 28.95 1.42
CA GLY A 102 -0.37 30.18 1.71
C GLY A 102 -1.89 30.13 1.63
N ASP A 103 -2.53 28.96 1.47
CA ASP A 103 -3.99 28.85 1.50
C ASP A 103 -4.45 27.73 2.46
N GLU A 104 -4.02 27.84 3.71
CA GLU A 104 -4.83 27.37 4.83
C GLU A 104 -5.99 28.38 5.01
N GLY A 105 -7.01 28.27 4.15
CA GLY A 105 -8.13 29.19 4.09
C GLY A 105 -9.43 28.50 3.70
N GLU A 106 -10.09 27.89 4.68
CA GLU A 106 -11.54 27.64 4.72
C GLU A 106 -12.21 27.20 3.40
N THR A 107 -12.29 25.89 3.18
CA THR A 107 -13.50 25.33 2.55
C THR A 107 -14.52 25.12 3.66
N ASP A 108 -15.04 26.24 4.17
CA ASP A 108 -16.30 26.28 4.89
C ASP A 108 -17.42 26.22 3.85
N GLU A 109 -17.67 25.02 3.32
CA GLU A 109 -18.93 24.75 2.64
C GLU A 109 -19.99 24.55 3.74
N GLU A 110 -20.46 25.66 4.32
CA GLU A 110 -21.76 25.73 5.01
C GLU A 110 -22.84 25.44 3.96
N ASP A 111 -23.10 24.17 3.71
CA ASP A 111 -24.33 23.69 3.07
C ASP A 111 -25.40 23.55 4.17
N ASP A 112 -25.89 24.71 4.62
CA ASP A 112 -27.03 24.84 5.53
C ASP A 112 -28.33 24.77 4.71
N ASP A 113 -28.60 23.61 4.11
CA ASP A 113 -29.92 23.27 3.59
C ASP A 113 -30.78 22.77 4.79
N GLU A 114 -31.25 23.73 5.60
CA GLU A 114 -32.39 23.55 6.51
C GLU A 114 -33.67 23.34 5.67
N ASP A 115 -33.89 22.13 5.15
CA ASP A 115 -35.23 21.66 4.76
C ASP A 115 -35.86 20.93 5.96
N GLU A 116 -36.36 21.73 6.90
CA GLU A 116 -37.39 21.31 7.86
C GLU A 116 -38.70 21.05 7.10
N ASP A 117 -38.94 19.82 6.67
CA ASP A 117 -40.29 19.31 6.45
C ASP A 117 -40.51 18.11 7.38
N GLU A 118 -41.05 18.41 8.56
CA GLU A 118 -41.62 17.44 9.49
C GLU A 118 -42.89 16.79 8.93
N GLU A 119 -43.14 15.56 9.40
CA GLU A 119 -44.39 14.79 9.40
C GLU A 119 -44.77 14.07 8.09
N ASP A 120 -44.73 12.73 8.09
CA ASP A 120 -45.83 11.96 8.69
C ASP A 120 -45.45 10.49 8.91
N GLU A 121 -45.95 9.94 10.01
CA GLU A 121 -45.84 8.56 10.46
C GLU A 121 -46.69 7.66 9.55
N GLU A 122 -46.19 6.51 9.11
CA GLU A 122 -47.03 5.30 9.05
C GLU A 122 -46.16 4.07 9.28
N GLU A 123 -46.46 3.38 10.39
CA GLU A 123 -46.12 1.99 10.63
C GLU A 123 -46.69 1.13 9.48
N ASP A 124 -45.89 0.23 8.91
CA ASP A 124 -46.46 -1.06 8.54
C ASP A 124 -45.46 -2.18 8.81
N ASP A 125 -45.93 -3.05 9.69
CA ASP A 125 -45.38 -4.28 10.19
C ASP A 125 -45.64 -5.34 9.12
N ASP A 126 -44.61 -5.88 8.48
CA ASP A 126 -44.76 -7.15 7.76
C ASP A 126 -43.52 -8.03 7.99
N ASP A 127 -43.62 -8.69 9.14
CA ASP A 127 -42.99 -9.93 9.54
C ASP A 127 -43.28 -11.03 8.49
N GLU A 128 -42.31 -11.41 7.66
CA GLU A 128 -42.33 -12.74 7.02
C GLU A 128 -40.93 -13.34 6.92
N ASP A 129 -40.63 -14.07 7.99
CA ASP A 129 -39.69 -15.17 8.15
C ASP A 129 -39.79 -16.18 6.98
N GLU A 130 -38.71 -16.41 6.24
CA GLU A 130 -38.54 -17.69 5.54
C GLU A 130 -37.06 -18.10 5.54
N GLU A 131 -36.71 -18.87 6.56
CA GLU A 131 -35.61 -19.82 6.55
C GLU A 131 -35.75 -20.78 5.35
N ASP A 132 -34.69 -20.94 4.56
CA ASP A 132 -34.47 -22.23 3.89
C ASP A 132 -32.97 -22.57 3.88
N GLU A 133 -32.56 -23.35 4.88
CA GLU A 133 -31.38 -24.19 4.79
C GLU A 133 -31.61 -25.32 3.79
N VAL A 134 -30.76 -25.47 2.77
CA VAL A 134 -30.43 -26.80 2.24
C VAL A 134 -29.00 -26.91 1.71
N ASP A 135 -28.17 -27.62 2.49
CA ASP A 135 -27.02 -28.40 2.04
C ASP A 135 -27.46 -29.36 0.92
N ASP A 136 -26.75 -29.39 -0.21
CA ASP A 136 -26.53 -30.68 -0.88
C ASP A 136 -25.19 -30.70 -1.63
N LYS A 137 -24.24 -31.37 -0.99
CA LYS A 137 -23.10 -32.01 -1.65
C LYS A 137 -23.58 -33.07 -2.65
N ARG A 138 -23.60 -32.77 -3.95
CA ARG A 138 -23.57 -33.82 -5.01
C ARG A 138 -22.62 -33.45 -6.15
N ARG A 139 -21.47 -34.11 -6.25
CA ARG A 139 -21.25 -35.45 -6.87
C ARG A 139 -21.43 -35.43 -8.39
N LYS A 140 -20.32 -35.46 -9.14
CA LYS A 140 -19.87 -36.56 -10.01
C LYS A 140 -18.65 -36.10 -10.82
#